data_AF-A0A943EKI1-F1
#
_entry.id   AF-A0A943EKI1-F1
#
_cell.length_a   1.000
_cell.length_b   1.000
_cell.length_c   1.000
_cell.angle_alpha   90.00
_cell.angle_beta   90.00
_cell.angle_gamma   90.00
#
_symmetry.space_group_name_H-M   'P 1'
#
loop_
_entity.id
_entity.type
_entity.pdbx_description
1 polymer ?
#
loop_
_entity_poly.entity_id
_entity_poly.type
_entity_poly.pdbx_seq_one_letter_code
_entity_poly.pdbx_strand_id
1 'polypeptide(L)'
;MWAATMAENRIINLGKRMDFECHQMKHQLGAYTNCNHGEGLTVLHPVYYRHIYKYGLLKFKQFATEVIGVSIEGKTDEETALAGIEALEDFIVEIGLPVSLQDLGVNENTDLKEIADSCTLMSDSYKKMTHEEILLI
;
A
#
# COMPACT_ATOMS: atom_id res chain seq x y z
N MET A 1 14.17 3.64 15.61
CA MET A 1 15.49 3.24 15.07
C MET A 1 15.60 1.72 14.88
N TRP A 2 15.59 0.90 15.94
CA TRP A 2 15.76 -0.56 15.81
C TRP A 2 14.71 -1.27 14.94
N ALA A 3 13.42 -0.94 15.12
CA ALA A 3 12.33 -1.53 14.32
C ALA A 3 12.52 -1.30 12.81
N ALA A 4 12.93 -0.09 12.41
CA ALA A 4 13.22 0.23 11.01
C ALA A 4 14.41 -0.60 10.47
N THR A 5 15.47 -0.78 11.27
CA THR A 5 16.59 -1.67 10.89
C THR A 5 16.12 -3.12 10.69
N MET A 6 15.23 -3.61 11.55
CA MET A 6 14.69 -4.96 11.42
C MET A 6 13.76 -5.14 10.21
N ALA A 7 13.04 -4.09 9.81
CA ALA A 7 12.23 -4.09 8.59
C ALA A 7 13.09 -4.19 7.33
N GLU A 8 14.24 -3.51 7.31
CA GLU A 8 15.07 -3.33 6.10
C GLU A 8 16.30 -4.24 6.01
N ASN A 9 16.67 -4.96 7.07
CA ASN A 9 17.84 -5.84 7.06
C ASN A 9 17.63 -7.18 6.32
N ARG A 10 16.48 -7.35 5.66
CA ARG A 10 16.10 -8.51 4.84
C ARG A 10 15.85 -9.81 5.60
N ILE A 11 15.98 -9.86 6.92
CA ILE A 11 15.74 -11.11 7.67
C ILE A 11 14.30 -11.60 7.49
N ILE A 12 13.36 -10.67 7.39
CA ILE A 12 11.93 -10.97 7.21
C ILE A 12 11.59 -11.48 5.80
N ASN A 13 12.50 -11.32 4.83
CA ASN A 13 12.31 -11.68 3.43
C ASN A 13 12.75 -13.11 3.12
N LEU A 14 13.52 -13.74 4.01
CA LEU A 14 14.09 -15.07 3.77
C LEU A 14 12.99 -16.12 3.55
N GLY A 15 13.04 -16.76 2.39
CA GLY A 15 12.11 -17.83 2.00
C GLY A 15 10.68 -17.38 1.68
N LYS A 16 10.45 -16.09 1.44
CA LYS A 16 9.11 -15.55 1.16
C LYS A 16 9.05 -14.87 -0.21
N ARG A 17 7.86 -14.97 -0.82
CA ARG A 17 7.45 -14.09 -1.91
C ARG A 17 7.17 -12.70 -1.33
N MET A 18 7.64 -11.66 -2.01
CA MET A 18 7.53 -10.27 -1.57
C MET A 18 6.71 -9.47 -2.57
N ASP A 19 5.97 -8.49 -2.06
CA ASP A 19 5.21 -7.56 -2.86
C ASP A 19 5.87 -6.17 -2.81
N PHE A 20 6.26 -5.64 -3.96
CA PHE A 20 6.90 -4.33 -4.10
C PHE A 20 6.13 -3.40 -5.04
N GLU A 21 4.94 -3.77 -5.50
CA GLU A 21 4.20 -2.99 -6.51
C GLU A 21 3.89 -1.57 -6.00
N CYS A 22 3.43 -1.45 -4.75
CA CYS A 22 3.18 -0.14 -4.14
C CYS A 22 4.44 0.73 -4.06
N HIS A 23 5.63 0.12 -3.88
CA HIS A 23 6.89 0.86 -3.93
C HIS A 23 7.23 1.32 -5.35
N GLN A 24 6.94 0.51 -6.38
CA GLN A 24 7.15 0.90 -7.77
C GLN A 24 6.25 2.06 -8.18
N MET A 25 4.97 2.02 -7.81
CA MET A 25 4.04 3.14 -8.00
C MET A 25 4.56 4.41 -7.32
N LYS A 26 4.97 4.30 -6.05
CA LYS A 26 5.53 5.42 -5.30
C LYS A 26 6.81 5.98 -5.92
N HIS A 27 7.70 5.14 -6.46
CA HIS A 27 8.94 5.63 -7.10
C HIS A 27 8.63 6.57 -8.26
N GLN A 28 7.66 6.21 -9.11
CA GLN A 28 7.26 7.07 -10.20
C GLN A 28 6.53 8.30 -9.68
N LEU A 29 5.57 8.16 -8.76
CA LEU A 29 4.91 9.32 -8.16
C LEU A 29 5.93 10.36 -7.63
N GLY A 30 6.95 9.90 -6.90
CA GLY A 30 8.03 10.77 -6.41
C GLY A 30 8.91 11.36 -7.52
N ALA A 31 9.14 10.66 -8.62
CA ALA A 31 9.91 11.17 -9.75
C ALA A 31 9.23 12.35 -10.45
N TYR A 32 7.90 12.37 -10.51
CA TYR A 32 7.12 13.42 -11.19
C TYR A 32 6.67 14.54 -10.25
N THR A 33 6.48 14.25 -8.95
CA THR A 33 5.92 15.22 -7.98
C THR A 33 6.94 15.72 -6.97
N ASN A 34 8.10 15.07 -6.86
CA ASN A 34 9.08 15.30 -5.80
C ASN A 34 8.50 15.12 -4.37
N CYS A 35 7.45 14.30 -4.22
CA CYS A 35 6.87 13.99 -2.91
C CYS A 35 7.84 13.17 -2.04
N ASN A 36 7.69 13.27 -0.71
CA ASN A 36 8.48 12.45 0.21
C ASN A 36 8.15 10.95 0.00
N HIS A 37 9.15 10.09 0.20
CA HIS A 37 8.98 8.67 0.02
C HIS A 37 7.92 8.06 0.96
N GLY A 38 8.00 8.36 2.26
CA GLY A 38 7.09 7.80 3.25
C GLY A 38 5.66 8.31 3.04
N GLU A 39 5.51 9.60 2.78
CA GLU A 39 4.23 10.25 2.49
C GLU A 39 3.56 9.69 1.23
N GLY A 40 4.34 9.45 0.16
CA GLY A 40 3.80 8.79 -1.04
C GLY A 40 3.31 7.36 -0.76
N LEU A 41 3.98 6.62 0.13
CA LEU A 41 3.56 5.28 0.52
C LEU A 41 2.27 5.30 1.36
N THR A 42 2.07 6.30 2.22
CA THR A 42 0.85 6.37 3.04
C THR A 42 -0.40 6.61 2.21
N VAL A 43 -0.30 7.41 1.14
CA VAL A 43 -1.41 7.63 0.21
C VAL A 43 -1.73 6.37 -0.60
N LEU A 44 -0.71 5.65 -1.08
CA LEU A 44 -0.90 4.53 -2.00
C LEU A 44 -1.28 3.22 -1.31
N HIS A 45 -0.74 2.91 -0.13
CA HIS A 45 -0.91 1.61 0.52
C HIS A 45 -2.37 1.21 0.79
N PRO A 46 -3.22 2.06 1.41
CA PRO A 46 -4.60 1.70 1.69
C PRO A 46 -5.40 1.38 0.43
N VAL A 47 -5.25 2.20 -0.62
CA VAL A 47 -5.95 2.03 -1.90
C VAL A 47 -5.45 0.77 -2.63
N TYR A 48 -4.13 0.58 -2.70
CA TYR A 48 -3.54 -0.62 -3.27
C TYR A 48 -4.00 -1.89 -2.52
N TYR A 49 -4.02 -1.86 -1.20
CA TYR A 49 -4.46 -3.01 -0.39
C TYR A 49 -5.94 -3.34 -0.60
N ARG A 50 -6.83 -2.34 -0.70
CA ARG A 50 -8.24 -2.57 -1.09
C ARG A 50 -8.37 -3.21 -2.48
N HIS A 51 -7.44 -2.92 -3.39
CA HIS A 51 -7.44 -3.53 -4.72
C HIS A 51 -6.96 -4.99 -4.71
N ILE A 52 -6.00 -5.34 -3.84
CA ILE A 52 -5.35 -6.66 -3.87
C ILE A 52 -5.75 -7.62 -2.75
N TYR A 53 -6.48 -7.20 -1.71
CA TYR A 53 -6.67 -8.03 -0.52
C TYR A 53 -7.28 -9.40 -0.81
N LYS A 54 -8.17 -9.51 -1.80
CA LYS A 54 -8.80 -10.78 -2.18
C LYS A 54 -7.80 -11.82 -2.66
N TYR A 55 -6.69 -11.41 -3.25
CA TYR A 55 -5.61 -12.29 -3.71
C TYR A 55 -4.69 -12.75 -2.57
N GLY A 56 -4.76 -12.09 -1.42
CA GLY A 56 -3.99 -12.38 -0.21
C GLY A 56 -4.85 -12.50 1.05
N LEU A 57 -6.12 -12.91 0.92
CA LEU A 57 -7.15 -12.70 1.95
C LEU A 57 -6.73 -13.15 3.34
N LEU A 58 -6.19 -14.37 3.45
CA LEU A 58 -5.73 -14.92 4.74
C LEU A 58 -4.60 -14.10 5.37
N LYS A 59 -3.75 -13.46 4.55
CA LYS A 59 -2.67 -12.59 5.03
C LYS A 59 -3.18 -11.24 5.50
N PHE A 60 -4.14 -10.64 4.79
CA PHE A 60 -4.78 -9.40 5.24
C PHE A 60 -5.64 -9.61 6.49
N LYS A 61 -6.35 -10.73 6.59
CA LYS A 61 -7.02 -11.13 7.84
C LYS A 61 -6.02 -11.29 8.99
N GLN A 62 -4.91 -11.99 8.76
CA GLN A 62 -3.86 -12.15 9.78
C GLN A 62 -3.25 -10.81 10.20
N PHE A 63 -3.04 -9.88 9.26
CA PHE A 63 -2.60 -8.52 9.58
C PHE A 63 -3.63 -7.81 10.48
N ALA A 64 -4.91 -7.86 10.11
CA ALA A 64 -5.99 -7.26 10.87
C ALA A 64 -6.08 -7.81 12.31
N THR A 65 -5.96 -9.13 12.51
CA THR A 65 -6.09 -9.71 13.85
C THR A 65 -4.82 -9.60 14.68
N GLU A 66 -3.66 -9.95 14.11
CA GLU A 66 -2.41 -10.11 14.89
C GLU A 66 -1.63 -8.80 15.06
N VAL A 67 -1.79 -7.84 14.14
CA VAL A 67 -1.03 -6.58 14.17
C VAL A 67 -1.91 -5.43 14.63
N ILE A 68 -3.12 -5.32 14.07
CA ILE A 68 -4.05 -4.23 14.40
C ILE A 68 -4.91 -4.58 15.63
N GLY A 69 -5.31 -5.84 15.80
CA GLY A 69 -6.19 -6.27 16.90
C GLY A 69 -7.68 -6.21 16.57
N VAL A 70 -8.05 -6.30 15.29
CA VAL A 70 -9.45 -6.34 14.84
C VAL A 70 -10.15 -7.62 15.32
N SER A 71 -11.31 -7.46 15.99
CA SER A 71 -12.16 -8.61 16.35
C SER A 71 -12.80 -9.27 15.12
N ILE A 72 -12.79 -10.60 15.12
CA ILE A 72 -13.42 -11.48 14.11
C ILE A 72 -14.89 -11.78 14.41
N GLU A 73 -15.38 -11.46 15.60
CA GLU A 73 -16.73 -11.85 16.03
C GLU A 73 -17.78 -11.19 15.14
N GLY A 74 -18.65 -12.02 14.54
CA GLY A 74 -19.71 -11.56 13.64
C GLY A 74 -19.22 -11.05 12.28
N LYS A 75 -17.95 -11.22 11.92
CA LYS A 75 -17.38 -10.79 10.62
C LYS A 75 -16.93 -11.97 9.78
N THR A 76 -17.06 -11.82 8.48
CA THR A 76 -16.40 -12.65 7.48
C THR A 76 -14.89 -12.35 7.41
N ASP A 77 -14.16 -13.20 6.70
CA ASP A 77 -12.73 -12.99 6.46
C ASP A 77 -12.49 -11.71 5.63
N GLU A 78 -13.36 -11.40 4.65
CA GLU A 78 -13.27 -10.18 3.84
C GLU A 78 -13.53 -8.93 4.70
N GLU A 79 -14.58 -8.94 5.54
CA GLU A 79 -14.89 -7.82 6.44
C GLU A 79 -13.77 -7.60 7.47
N THR A 80 -13.17 -8.68 7.98
CA THR A 80 -12.04 -8.59 8.91
C THR A 80 -10.81 -7.98 8.21
N ALA A 81 -10.49 -8.43 7.00
CA ALA A 81 -9.38 -7.90 6.22
C ALA A 81 -9.56 -6.41 5.89
N LEU A 82 -10.75 -6.02 5.44
CA LEU A 82 -11.08 -4.62 5.13
C LEU A 82 -11.00 -3.74 6.38
N ALA A 83 -11.54 -4.18 7.51
CA ALA A 83 -11.43 -3.44 8.77
C ALA A 83 -9.97 -3.22 9.21
N GLY A 84 -9.06 -4.17 8.91
CA GLY A 84 -7.63 -3.96 9.14
C GLY A 84 -7.00 -2.91 8.23
N ILE A 85 -7.45 -2.82 6.97
CA ILE A 85 -6.99 -1.79 6.02
C ILE A 85 -7.53 -0.41 6.42
N GLU A 86 -8.79 -0.33 6.86
CA GLU A 86 -9.39 0.91 7.39
C GLU A 86 -8.62 1.40 8.62
N ALA A 87 -8.33 0.51 9.57
CA ALA A 87 -7.55 0.87 10.75
C ALA A 87 -6.11 1.31 10.43
N LEU A 88 -5.51 0.80 9.35
CA LEU A 88 -4.21 1.29 8.86
C LEU A 88 -4.32 2.74 8.35
N GLU A 89 -5.38 3.06 7.61
CA GLU A 89 -5.64 4.43 7.14
C GLU A 89 -5.93 5.37 8.31
N ASP A 90 -6.74 4.94 9.29
CA ASP A 90 -6.98 5.70 10.53
C ASP A 90 -5.68 5.98 11.29
N PHE A 91 -4.79 5.00 11.38
CA PHE A 91 -3.48 5.18 12.01
C PHE A 91 -2.61 6.20 11.24
N ILE A 92 -2.63 6.18 9.91
CA ILE A 92 -1.92 7.17 9.08
C ILE A 92 -2.43 8.59 9.37
N VAL A 93 -3.75 8.76 9.48
CA VAL A 93 -4.38 10.03 9.87
C VAL A 93 -3.97 10.43 11.28
N GLU A 94 -4.01 9.50 12.24
CA GLU A 94 -3.65 9.73 13.64
C GLU A 94 -2.23 10.29 13.79
N ILE A 95 -1.27 9.76 13.03
CA ILE A 95 0.12 10.21 13.07
C ILE A 95 0.40 11.44 12.20
N GLY A 96 -0.63 12.02 11.57
CA GLY A 96 -0.54 13.27 10.82
C GLY A 96 0.13 13.15 9.46
N LEU A 97 0.07 11.97 8.83
CA LEU A 97 0.60 11.74 7.49
C LEU A 97 -0.49 11.91 6.43
N PRO A 98 -0.12 12.22 5.17
CA PRO A 98 -1.08 12.46 4.11
C PRO A 98 -1.83 11.19 3.69
N VAL A 99 -3.07 11.40 3.24
CA VAL A 99 -3.99 10.33 2.82
C VAL A 99 -4.54 10.52 1.40
N SER A 100 -4.23 11.64 0.75
CA SER A 100 -4.64 11.91 -0.62
C SER A 100 -3.49 12.38 -1.50
N LEU A 101 -3.62 12.18 -2.82
CA LEU A 101 -2.65 12.69 -3.79
C LEU A 101 -2.57 14.23 -3.76
N GLN A 102 -3.69 14.90 -3.45
CA GLN A 102 -3.76 16.35 -3.30
C GLN A 102 -2.87 16.84 -2.15
N ASP A 103 -2.78 16.10 -1.04
CA ASP A 103 -1.87 16.43 0.07
C ASP A 103 -0.39 16.37 -0.37
N LEU A 104 -0.09 15.61 -1.43
CA LEU A 104 1.25 15.50 -2.03
C LEU A 104 1.49 16.53 -3.16
N GLY A 105 0.55 17.44 -3.40
CA GLY A 105 0.64 18.47 -4.43
C GLY A 105 0.27 18.02 -5.84
N VAL A 106 -0.29 16.81 -6.00
CA VAL A 106 -0.88 16.36 -7.27
C VAL A 106 -2.11 17.21 -7.58
N ASN A 107 -2.19 17.70 -8.82
CA ASN A 107 -3.26 18.55 -9.29
C ASN A 107 -3.62 18.23 -10.74
N GLU A 108 -4.53 19.00 -11.33
CA GLU A 108 -5.00 18.79 -12.71
C GLU A 108 -3.90 18.86 -13.78
N ASN A 109 -2.75 19.43 -13.47
CA ASN A 109 -1.60 19.48 -14.39
C ASN A 109 -0.66 18.28 -14.24
N THR A 110 -0.89 17.40 -13.26
CA THR A 110 -0.11 16.18 -13.07
C THR A 110 -0.62 15.10 -14.01
N ASP A 111 0.25 14.63 -14.91
CA ASP A 111 -0.08 13.53 -15.82
C ASP A 111 0.00 12.18 -15.09
N LEU A 112 -1.10 11.79 -14.44
CA LEU A 112 -1.21 10.52 -13.74
C LEU A 112 -1.09 9.32 -14.69
N LYS A 113 -1.45 9.48 -15.96
CA LYS A 113 -1.33 8.41 -16.94
C LYS A 113 0.14 8.14 -17.26
N GLU A 114 0.93 9.18 -17.49
CA GLU A 114 2.37 9.03 -17.71
C GLU A 114 3.06 8.41 -16.48
N ILE A 115 2.67 8.83 -15.26
CA ILE A 115 3.16 8.23 -14.02
C ILE A 115 2.82 6.73 -13.96
N ALA A 116 1.57 6.35 -14.22
CA ALA A 116 1.15 4.95 -14.20
C ALA A 116 1.86 4.11 -15.28
N ASP A 117 1.97 4.62 -16.50
CA ASP A 117 2.62 3.94 -17.64
C ASP A 117 4.14 3.76 -17.41
N SER A 118 4.77 4.64 -16.61
CA SER A 118 6.19 4.52 -16.25
C SER A 118 6.49 3.52 -15.11
N CYS A 119 5.46 2.97 -14.45
CA CYS A 119 5.64 2.07 -13.32
C CYS A 119 6.17 0.69 -13.74
N THR A 120 7.13 0.15 -13.00
CA THR A 120 7.58 -1.22 -13.23
C THR A 120 6.58 -2.21 -12.64
N LEU A 121 6.06 -3.13 -13.47
CA LEU A 121 5.11 -4.15 -13.05
C LEU A 121 5.82 -5.34 -12.40
N MET A 122 5.45 -5.65 -11.15
CA MET A 122 6.03 -6.76 -10.39
C MET A 122 5.30 -8.07 -10.71
N SER A 123 6.04 -9.10 -11.14
CA SER A 123 5.47 -10.45 -11.34
C SER A 123 5.16 -11.18 -10.04
N ASP A 124 5.84 -10.78 -8.95
CA ASP A 124 5.87 -11.54 -7.70
C ASP A 124 4.89 -11.00 -6.64
N SER A 125 4.10 -9.98 -6.97
CA SER A 125 3.04 -9.45 -6.10
C SER A 125 1.83 -10.40 -5.98
N TYR A 126 0.93 -10.15 -5.02
CA TYR A 126 -0.28 -10.98 -4.85
C TYR A 126 -1.13 -11.07 -6.12
N LYS A 127 -1.12 -9.99 -6.90
CA LYS A 127 -1.71 -9.86 -8.22
C LYS A 127 -0.68 -9.24 -9.16
N LYS A 128 -0.59 -9.75 -10.38
CA LYS A 128 0.15 -9.08 -11.45
C LYS A 128 -0.70 -7.91 -11.95
N MET A 129 -0.23 -6.69 -11.70
CA MET A 129 -0.93 -5.46 -12.08
C MET A 129 -0.78 -5.14 -13.57
N THR A 130 -1.65 -4.28 -14.07
CA THR A 130 -1.49 -3.57 -15.35
C THR A 130 -1.38 -2.06 -15.11
N HIS A 131 -0.90 -1.31 -16.11
CA HIS A 131 -0.82 0.15 -16.01
C HIS A 131 -2.21 0.79 -15.86
N GLU A 132 -3.26 0.20 -16.45
CA GLU A 132 -4.63 0.66 -16.26
C GLU A 132 -5.09 0.48 -14.81
N GLU A 133 -4.69 -0.63 -14.17
CA GLU A 133 -5.01 -0.86 -12.75
C GLU A 133 -4.22 0.07 -11.83
N ILE A 134 -2.96 0.38 -12.17
CA ILE A 134 -2.16 1.38 -11.46
C ILE A 134 -2.79 2.76 -11.59
N LEU A 135 -3.28 3.13 -12.78
CA LEU A 135 -3.95 4.42 -13.00
C LEU A 135 -5.27 4.55 -12.24
N LEU A 136 -5.94 3.44 -11.95
CA LEU A 136 -7.17 3.41 -11.15
C LEU A 136 -6.92 3.57 -9.64
N ILE A 137 -5.70 3.28 -9.18
CA ILE A 137 -5.25 3.45 -7.79
C ILE A 137 -4.87 4.91 -7.56
#